data_AF-A0A4R7SXV6-F1
#
_entry.id   AF-A0A4R7SXV6-F1
#
_cell.length_a   1.000
_cell.length_b   1.000
_cell.length_c   1.000
_cell.angle_alpha   90.00
_cell.angle_beta   90.00
_cell.angle_gamma   90.00
#
_symmetry.space_group_name_H-M   'P 1'
#
loop_
_entity.id
_entity.type
_entity.pdbx_description
1 polymer ?
#
loop_
_entity_poly.entity_id
_entity_poly.type
_entity_poly.pdbx_seq_one_letter_code
_entity_poly.pdbx_strand_id
1 'polypeptide(L)'
;MACRITELVIDCVDPQRLADFWCEVLGYVELRWDGDDLEIGPPDDAGTSPILVFNRSTAPRRGKLPIHFDVNPTDTEQDAELERLLAAGARRADVGQTGEEPWHVLADPEGNEFCLLRRRVEPVGG
;
A
#
# COMPACT_ATOMS: atom_id res chain seq x y z
N MET A 1 28.79 2.09 -9.99
CA MET A 1 28.13 2.51 -8.73
C MET A 1 26.71 2.92 -9.10
N ALA A 2 25.69 2.36 -8.44
CA ALA A 2 24.29 2.63 -8.71
C ALA A 2 23.57 3.02 -7.41
N CYS A 3 22.41 3.67 -7.52
CA CYS A 3 21.55 4.00 -6.40
C CYS A 3 20.50 2.89 -6.14
N ARG A 4 19.97 2.82 -4.91
CA ARG A 4 18.83 1.96 -4.54
C ARG A 4 17.73 2.82 -3.91
N ILE A 5 16.48 2.40 -4.06
CA ILE A 5 15.35 2.96 -3.31
C ILE A 5 15.36 2.30 -1.93
N THR A 6 15.32 3.09 -0.86
CA THR A 6 15.24 2.59 0.53
C THR A 6 13.91 2.88 1.17
N GLU A 7 13.26 3.98 0.78
CA GLU A 7 12.02 4.45 1.40
C GLU A 7 11.14 5.13 0.35
N LEU A 8 9.84 4.99 0.51
CA LEU A 8 8.82 5.75 -0.20
C LEU A 8 7.98 6.50 0.85
N VAL A 9 8.03 7.83 0.78
CA VAL A 9 7.33 8.69 1.75
C VAL A 9 5.99 9.15 1.17
N ILE A 10 4.94 8.98 1.96
CA ILE A 10 3.57 9.38 1.64
C ILE A 10 3.11 10.36 2.71
N ASP A 11 2.84 11.60 2.30
CA ASP A 11 2.21 12.59 3.17
C ASP A 11 0.75 12.19 3.43
N CYS A 12 0.35 12.20 4.70
CA CYS A 12 -0.96 11.77 5.14
C CYS A 12 -1.48 12.58 6.31
N VAL A 13 -2.78 12.47 6.58
CA VAL A 13 -3.42 13.11 7.75
C VAL A 13 -3.23 12.25 8.99
N ASP A 14 -3.38 10.93 8.84
CA ASP A 14 -3.38 9.95 9.92
C ASP A 14 -2.41 8.81 9.61
N PRO A 15 -1.13 8.94 10.01
CA PRO A 15 -0.11 7.92 9.75
C PRO A 15 -0.48 6.54 10.27
N GLN A 16 -1.09 6.47 11.46
CA GLN A 16 -1.45 5.20 12.08
C GLN A 16 -2.51 4.47 11.26
N ARG A 17 -3.54 5.19 10.81
CA ARG A 17 -4.61 4.61 10.02
C ARG A 17 -4.13 4.08 8.66
N LEU A 18 -3.19 4.77 8.01
CA LEU A 18 -2.58 4.27 6.78
C LEU A 18 -1.64 3.10 7.06
N ALA A 19 -0.86 3.15 8.13
CA ALA A 19 0.02 2.06 8.53
C ALA A 19 -0.76 0.77 8.80
N ASP A 20 -1.81 0.83 9.61
CA ASP A 20 -2.65 -0.34 9.90
C ASP A 20 -3.20 -0.97 8.62
N PHE A 21 -3.69 -0.14 7.69
CA PHE A 21 -4.19 -0.59 6.39
C PHE A 21 -3.09 -1.24 5.55
N TRP A 22 -1.97 -0.55 5.34
CA TRP A 22 -0.91 -1.03 4.45
C TRP A 22 -0.12 -2.21 5.04
N CYS A 23 -0.03 -2.34 6.36
CA CYS A 23 0.46 -3.54 7.04
C CYS A 23 -0.43 -4.75 6.71
N GLU A 24 -1.75 -4.60 6.81
CA GLU A 24 -2.71 -5.65 6.45
C GLU A 24 -2.66 -5.99 4.95
N VAL A 25 -2.48 -5.00 4.06
CA VAL A 25 -2.37 -5.24 2.61
C VAL A 25 -1.08 -6.01 2.26
N LEU A 26 0.06 -5.58 2.80
CA LEU A 26 1.38 -6.04 2.36
C LEU A 26 1.97 -7.16 3.22
N GLY A 27 1.32 -7.50 4.34
CA GLY A 27 1.92 -8.35 5.38
C GLY A 27 3.12 -7.68 6.05
N TYR A 28 3.14 -6.34 6.06
CA TYR A 28 4.20 -5.54 6.68
C TYR A 28 3.94 -5.38 8.17
N VAL A 29 4.97 -4.92 8.88
CA VAL A 29 4.92 -4.58 10.31
C VAL A 29 5.40 -3.15 10.52
N GLU A 30 4.94 -2.53 11.60
CA GLU A 30 5.52 -1.27 12.07
C GLU A 30 6.96 -1.48 12.49
N LEU A 31 7.84 -0.63 11.97
CA LEU A 31 9.26 -0.63 12.28
C LEU A 31 9.59 0.46 13.29
N ARG A 32 9.02 1.65 13.09
CA ARG A 32 9.35 2.83 13.89
C ARG A 32 8.26 3.88 13.85
N TRP A 33 8.08 4.53 14.99
CA TRP A 33 7.30 5.76 15.15
C TRP A 33 8.18 6.81 15.82
N ASP A 34 8.28 8.00 15.24
CA ASP A 34 9.10 9.10 15.81
C ASP A 34 8.30 10.32 16.29
N GLY A 35 6.98 10.30 16.09
CA GLY A 35 6.08 11.37 16.50
C GLY A 35 5.39 12.04 15.33
N ASP A 36 6.05 12.12 14.17
CA ASP A 36 5.46 12.67 12.93
C ASP A 36 5.50 11.64 11.79
N ASP A 37 6.51 10.77 11.76
CA ASP A 37 6.70 9.74 10.75
C ASP A 37 6.47 8.33 11.31
N LEU A 38 5.70 7.54 10.58
CA LEU A 38 5.49 6.11 10.83
C LEU A 38 6.09 5.28 9.70
N GLU A 39 7.06 4.43 10.03
CA GLU A 39 7.75 3.54 9.11
C GLU A 39 7.16 2.12 9.19
N ILE A 40 6.80 1.53 8.05
CA ILE A 40 6.40 0.12 7.92
C ILE A 40 7.25 -0.61 6.89
N GLY A 41 7.50 -1.89 7.10
CA GLY A 41 8.29 -2.70 6.18
C GLY A 41 8.06 -4.20 6.38
N PRO A 42 8.70 -5.05 5.55
CA PRO A 42 8.57 -6.49 5.69
C PRO A 42 9.08 -6.96 7.07
N PRO A 43 8.46 -7.99 7.66
CA PRO A 43 8.99 -8.60 8.86
C PRO A 43 10.38 -9.21 8.58
N ASP A 44 11.29 -9.11 9.56
CA ASP A 44 12.62 -9.71 9.53
C ASP A 44 13.53 -9.31 8.34
N ASP A 45 13.22 -8.23 7.62
CA ASP A 45 14.09 -7.70 6.55
C ASP A 45 15.26 -6.90 7.13
N ALA A 46 16.48 -7.21 6.67
CA ALA A 46 17.71 -6.55 7.10
C ALA A 46 17.98 -5.20 6.38
N GLY A 47 16.93 -4.49 5.94
CA GLY A 47 17.02 -3.24 5.18
C GLY A 47 17.44 -3.46 3.72
N THR A 48 16.96 -4.55 3.13
CA THR A 48 17.16 -4.86 1.71
C THR A 48 15.99 -4.44 0.84
N SER A 49 14.77 -4.44 1.41
CA SER A 49 13.55 -4.00 0.74
C SER A 49 13.26 -2.53 1.03
N PRO A 50 12.64 -1.80 0.08
CA PRO A 50 12.12 -0.48 0.37
C PRO A 50 11.01 -0.53 1.45
N ILE A 51 11.04 0.44 2.37
CA ILE A 51 9.99 0.64 3.37
C ILE A 51 8.98 1.70 2.90
N LEU A 52 7.79 1.71 3.49
CA LEU A 52 6.84 2.84 3.36
C LEU A 52 6.93 3.72 4.61
N VAL A 53 6.93 5.03 4.40
CA VAL A 53 6.92 6.02 5.48
C VAL A 53 5.69 6.90 5.33
N PHE A 54 4.86 6.95 6.37
CA PHE A 54 3.70 7.83 6.42
C PHE A 54 4.05 9.07 7.23
N ASN A 55 4.27 10.19 6.52
CA ASN A 55 4.61 11.47 7.12
C ASN A 55 3.34 12.26 7.46
N ARG A 56 3.17 12.65 8.73
CA ARG A 56 2.03 13.47 9.14
C ARG A 56 2.14 14.87 8.53
N SER A 57 1.13 15.26 7.78
CA SER A 57 1.03 16.60 7.19
C SER A 57 -0.33 17.24 7.49
N THR A 58 -0.29 18.52 7.86
CA THR A 58 -1.51 19.36 8.01
C THR A 58 -2.01 19.91 6.67
N ALA A 59 -1.23 19.71 5.60
CA ALA A 59 -1.57 20.04 4.23
C ALA A 59 -1.39 18.79 3.34
N PRO A 60 -2.16 17.71 3.59
CA PRO A 60 -2.05 16.48 2.82
C PRO A 60 -2.30 16.78 1.33
N ARG A 61 -1.70 15.96 0.47
CA ARG A 61 -1.85 16.08 -0.98
C ARG A 61 -3.34 16.10 -1.36
N ARG A 62 -3.69 16.99 -2.28
CA ARG A 62 -5.01 16.99 -2.94
C ARG A 62 -4.89 16.34 -4.31
N GLY A 63 -5.70 15.33 -4.56
CA GLY A 63 -5.71 14.58 -5.81
C GLY A 63 -4.76 13.37 -5.81
N LYS A 64 -4.66 12.71 -6.96
CA LYS A 64 -3.96 11.43 -7.12
C LYS A 64 -2.50 11.49 -6.67
N LEU A 65 -2.02 10.42 -6.04
CA LEU A 65 -0.59 10.20 -5.83
C LEU A 65 0.15 10.21 -7.19
N PRO A 66 1.30 10.89 -7.29
CA PRO A 66 2.13 10.85 -8.50
C PRO A 66 2.92 9.53 -8.63
N ILE A 67 2.68 8.60 -7.69
CA ILE A 67 3.16 7.22 -7.69
C ILE A 67 1.95 6.29 -7.68
N HIS A 68 2.09 5.12 -8.29
CA HIS A 68 1.02 4.14 -8.38
C HIS A 68 1.49 2.83 -7.75
N PHE A 69 0.70 2.30 -6.82
CA PHE A 69 0.96 1.00 -6.22
C PHE A 69 0.17 -0.08 -6.95
N ASP A 70 0.88 -1.10 -7.40
CA ASP A 70 0.29 -2.34 -7.91
C ASP A 70 0.58 -3.44 -6.89
N VAL A 71 -0.47 -4.10 -6.39
CA VAL A 71 -0.38 -5.23 -5.48
C VAL A 71 -0.92 -6.50 -6.13
N ASN A 72 -0.44 -7.65 -5.66
CA ASN A 72 -0.78 -8.96 -6.20
C ASN A 72 -1.18 -9.89 -5.05
N PRO A 73 -2.23 -10.72 -5.21
CA PRO A 73 -2.52 -11.77 -4.24
C PRO A 73 -1.34 -12.75 -4.11
N THR A 74 -1.12 -13.28 -2.92
CA THR A 74 -0.04 -14.22 -2.65
C THR A 74 -0.55 -15.64 -2.40
N ASP A 75 -1.50 -15.79 -1.48
CA ASP A 75 -2.03 -17.07 -1.01
C ASP A 75 -3.43 -17.40 -1.55
N THR A 76 -4.16 -16.41 -2.06
CA THR A 76 -5.53 -16.55 -2.54
C THR A 76 -5.73 -16.04 -3.98
N GLU A 77 -6.94 -16.22 -4.53
CA GLU A 77 -7.33 -15.71 -5.84
C GLU A 77 -7.80 -14.25 -5.76
N GLN A 78 -7.73 -13.52 -6.88
CA GLN A 78 -8.01 -12.08 -6.94
C GLN A 78 -9.35 -11.66 -6.33
N ASP A 79 -10.43 -12.41 -6.57
CA ASP A 79 -11.76 -12.06 -6.05
C ASP A 79 -11.83 -12.17 -4.51
N ALA A 80 -11.20 -13.20 -3.94
CA ALA A 80 -11.16 -13.37 -2.49
C ALA A 80 -10.26 -12.31 -1.84
N GLU A 81 -9.14 -11.97 -2.48
CA GLU A 81 -8.26 -10.90 -2.02
C GLU A 81 -8.96 -9.54 -2.07
N LEU A 82 -9.73 -9.27 -3.12
CA LEU A 82 -10.53 -8.06 -3.26
C LEU A 82 -11.51 -7.90 -2.08
N GLU A 83 -12.24 -8.95 -1.72
CA GLU A 83 -13.14 -8.92 -0.56
C GLU A 83 -12.40 -8.68 0.75
N ARG A 84 -11.20 -9.28 0.93
CA ARG A 84 -10.35 -9.03 2.09
C ARG A 84 -9.91 -7.57 2.18
N LEU A 85 -9.42 -6.99 1.07
CA LEU A 85 -8.98 -5.59 1.03
C LEU A 85 -10.13 -4.62 1.29
N LEU A 86 -11.33 -4.90 0.76
CA LEU A 86 -12.53 -4.11 1.05
C LEU A 86 -12.91 -4.18 2.54
N ALA A 87 -12.82 -5.36 3.15
CA ALA A 87 -13.04 -5.53 4.59
C ALA A 87 -11.98 -4.81 5.45
N ALA A 88 -10.74 -4.73 4.98
CA ALA A 88 -9.64 -3.99 5.62
C ALA A 88 -9.79 -2.45 5.50
N GLY A 89 -10.74 -1.97 4.69
CA GLY A 89 -11.07 -0.55 4.56
C GLY A 89 -10.73 0.09 3.22
N ALA A 90 -10.30 -0.71 2.23
CA ALA A 90 -10.18 -0.23 0.86
C ALA A 90 -11.56 0.13 0.30
N ARG A 91 -11.59 1.06 -0.66
CA ARG A 91 -12.79 1.42 -1.42
C ARG A 91 -12.52 1.20 -2.90
N ARG A 92 -13.52 0.75 -3.67
CA ARG A 92 -13.40 0.78 -5.12
C ARG A 92 -13.25 2.22 -5.60
N ALA A 93 -12.30 2.44 -6.50
CA ALA A 93 -12.11 3.72 -7.17
C ALA A 93 -12.47 3.59 -8.65
N ASP A 94 -13.02 4.66 -9.22
CA ASP A 94 -13.33 4.74 -10.65
C ASP A 94 -12.44 5.77 -11.30
N VAL A 95 -11.58 5.31 -12.21
CA VAL A 95 -10.67 6.12 -13.00
C VAL A 95 -10.96 5.97 -14.51
N GLY A 96 -12.16 5.47 -14.85
CA GLY A 96 -12.61 5.25 -16.22
C GLY A 96 -12.35 3.83 -16.74
N GLN A 97 -12.07 2.86 -15.88
CA GLN A 97 -11.97 1.46 -16.25
C GLN A 97 -13.33 0.89 -16.72
N THR A 98 -13.31 -0.05 -17.67
CA THR A 98 -14.54 -0.65 -18.24
C THR A 98 -15.05 -1.85 -17.45
N GLY A 99 -14.21 -2.44 -16.61
CA GLY A 99 -14.45 -3.69 -15.88
C GLY A 99 -13.93 -4.94 -16.59
N GLU A 100 -13.31 -4.79 -17.77
CA GLU A 100 -12.66 -5.89 -18.50
C GLU A 100 -11.16 -5.99 -18.19
N GLU A 101 -10.61 -5.00 -17.48
CA GLU A 101 -9.22 -4.93 -17.10
C GLU A 101 -8.85 -6.06 -16.13
N PRO A 102 -7.63 -6.63 -16.23
CA PRO A 102 -7.16 -7.67 -15.33
C PRO A 102 -6.75 -7.14 -13.94
N TRP A 103 -7.30 -6.01 -13.50
CA TRP A 103 -7.06 -5.41 -12.19
C TRP A 103 -8.30 -4.69 -11.66
N HIS A 104 -8.35 -4.52 -10.34
CA HIS A 104 -9.32 -3.65 -9.69
C HIS A 104 -8.62 -2.41 -9.18
N VAL A 105 -9.16 -1.23 -9.51
CA VAL A 105 -8.69 0.04 -8.96
C VAL A 105 -9.39 0.26 -7.61
N LEU A 106 -8.58 0.43 -6.57
CA LEU A 106 -8.99 0.64 -5.19
C LEU A 106 -8.39 1.95 -4.69
N ALA A 107 -8.91 2.43 -3.57
CA ALA A 107 -8.39 3.56 -2.82
C ALA A 107 -8.20 3.14 -1.36
N ASP A 108 -7.09 3.57 -0.78
CA ASP A 108 -6.80 3.40 0.65
C ASP A 108 -7.73 4.29 1.52
N PRO A 109 -7.63 4.24 2.86
CA PRO A 109 -8.49 5.01 3.75
C PRO A 109 -8.47 6.54 3.55
N GLU A 110 -7.37 7.09 3.02
CA GLU A 110 -7.21 8.52 2.71
C GLU A 110 -7.53 8.87 1.25
N GLY A 111 -7.83 7.87 0.43
CA GLY A 111 -8.25 8.06 -0.96
C GLY A 111 -7.12 7.90 -1.98
N ASN A 112 -5.95 7.39 -1.58
CA ASN A 112 -4.86 7.15 -2.51
C ASN A 112 -5.16 5.91 -3.36
N GLU A 113 -5.15 6.09 -4.69
CA GLU A 113 -5.45 5.03 -5.65
C GLU A 113 -4.31 4.00 -5.74
N PHE A 114 -4.68 2.72 -5.79
CA PHE A 114 -3.80 1.58 -6.05
C PHE A 114 -4.56 0.49 -6.82
N CYS A 115 -3.84 -0.46 -7.44
CA CYS A 115 -4.46 -1.56 -8.17
C CYS A 115 -4.19 -2.92 -7.52
N LEU A 116 -5.24 -3.74 -7.42
CA LEU A 116 -5.13 -5.17 -7.18
C LEU A 116 -5.07 -5.91 -8.52
N LEU A 117 -3.90 -6.39 -8.90
CA LEU A 117 -3.66 -7.11 -10.15
C LEU A 117 -4.08 -8.59 -10.04
N ARG A 118 -4.42 -9.22 -11.18
CA ARG A 118 -4.86 -10.62 -11.23
C ARG A 118 -3.77 -11.66 -10.96
N ARG A 119 -2.53 -11.36 -11.31
CA ARG A 119 -1.41 -12.32 -11.19
C ARG A 119 -1.16 -12.65 -9.72
N ARG A 120 -0.92 -13.93 -9.41
CA ARG A 120 -0.41 -14.35 -8.10
C ARG A 120 1.12 -14.30 -8.05
N VAL A 121 1.66 -13.93 -6.89
CA VAL A 121 3.11 -13.86 -6.63
C VAL A 121 3.46 -14.53 -5.29
N GLU A 122 4.74 -14.80 -5.06
CA GLU A 122 5.19 -15.34 -3.76
C GLU A 122 5.14 -14.24 -2.68
N PRO A 123 4.80 -14.58 -1.43
CA PRO A 123 4.88 -13.64 -0.31
C PRO A 123 6.30 -13.10 -0.09
N VAL A 124 6.40 -11.93 0.51
CA VAL A 124 7.69 -11.40 0.97
C VAL A 124 8.23 -12.31 2.08
N GLY A 125 9.45 -12.83 1.92
CA GLY A 125 10.08 -13.77 2.84
C GLY A 125 9.72 -15.25 2.63
N GLY A 126 8.95 -15.57 1.58
CA GLY A 126 8.62 -16.93 1.14
C GLY A 126 9.68 -17.57 0.23
#